data_AF-A0A2P6TUR0-F1
#
_entry.id   AF-A0A2P6TUR0-F1
#
_cell.length_a   1.000
_cell.length_b   1.000
_cell.length_c   1.000
_cell.angle_alpha   90.00
_cell.angle_beta   90.00
_cell.angle_gamma   90.00
#
_symmetry.space_group_name_H-M   'P 1'
#
loop_
_entity.id
_entity.type
_entity.pdbx_description
1 polymer ?
#
loop_
_entity_poly.entity_id
_entity_poly.type
_entity_poly.pdbx_seq_one_letter_code
_entity_poly.pdbx_strand_id
1 'polypeptide(L)'
;MTSLCDLASWAGTFALYQPHDFYRAEQNVRSVRQGVSGHLFAALSQLIYAAKVWLRNANPDLALTILPSALGELLHVALLACSRPWRGVYARHREPLLLLSWALDVRSLVALNVHSNRQWESHGGSALRLLLLLLVSLPAFWQMFATLSTPHVVRWTCFSLPLCAAYMLTSNGAMCSRLLSAEGIEQPLAALHASLTLAHLPISLSAGALLGRSCVVGSS
;
A
#
# COMPACT_ATOMS: atom_id res chain seq x y z
N MET A 1 -14.37 -3.59 13.69
CA MET A 1 -14.28 -5.05 13.47
C MET A 1 -15.27 -5.38 12.37
N THR A 2 -14.79 -5.63 11.16
CA THR A 2 -15.62 -6.13 10.05
C THR A 2 -16.09 -7.53 10.38
N SER A 3 -17.36 -7.84 10.12
CA SER A 3 -17.93 -9.15 10.40
C SER A 3 -17.34 -10.18 9.44
N LEU A 4 -17.16 -11.43 9.88
CA LEU A 4 -16.78 -12.54 8.98
C LEU A 4 -17.76 -12.68 7.79
N CYS A 5 -19.02 -12.26 7.97
CA CYS A 5 -20.02 -12.21 6.90
C CYS A 5 -19.66 -11.18 5.81
N ASP A 6 -18.98 -10.08 6.15
CA ASP A 6 -18.54 -9.10 5.16
C ASP A 6 -17.45 -9.70 4.27
N LEU A 7 -16.47 -10.40 4.86
CA LEU A 7 -15.42 -11.09 4.10
C LEU A 7 -15.98 -12.12 3.11
N ALA A 8 -17.03 -12.86 3.50
CA ALA A 8 -17.69 -13.82 2.61
C ALA A 8 -18.44 -13.15 1.44
N SER A 9 -19.10 -12.02 1.67
CA SER A 9 -19.78 -11.26 0.61
C SER A 9 -18.77 -10.68 -0.40
N TRP A 10 -17.62 -10.21 0.10
CA TRP A 10 -16.50 -9.76 -0.71
C TRP A 10 -15.91 -10.90 -1.56
N ALA A 11 -15.72 -12.09 -0.98
CA ALA A 11 -15.27 -13.27 -1.70
C ALA A 11 -16.27 -13.69 -2.80
N GLY A 12 -17.59 -13.58 -2.55
CA GLY A 12 -18.64 -13.83 -3.56
C GLY A 12 -18.60 -12.83 -4.72
N THR A 13 -18.33 -11.56 -4.44
CA THR A 13 -18.14 -10.52 -5.47
C THR A 13 -16.88 -10.81 -6.32
N PHE A 14 -15.88 -11.44 -5.71
CA PHE A 14 -14.69 -11.94 -6.40
C PHE A 14 -14.94 -13.20 -7.22
N ALA A 15 -15.88 -14.07 -6.82
CA ALA A 15 -16.25 -15.24 -7.61
C ALA A 15 -17.04 -14.87 -8.88
N LEU A 16 -17.72 -13.72 -8.89
CA LEU A 16 -18.35 -13.13 -10.08
C LEU A 16 -17.34 -12.53 -11.06
N TYR A 17 -16.05 -12.58 -10.73
CA TYR A 17 -14.96 -12.09 -11.57
C TYR A 17 -14.74 -13.01 -12.76
N GLN A 18 -15.51 -12.79 -13.84
CA GLN A 18 -15.36 -13.60 -15.04
C GLN A 18 -13.99 -13.35 -15.70
N PRO A 19 -13.17 -14.39 -15.90
CA PRO A 19 -11.86 -14.28 -16.55
C PRO A 19 -11.93 -13.92 -18.04
N HIS A 20 -13.13 -13.81 -18.63
CA HIS A 20 -13.36 -13.60 -20.06
C HIS A 20 -13.90 -12.21 -20.45
N ASP A 21 -13.84 -11.23 -19.56
CA ASP A 21 -14.29 -9.88 -19.89
C ASP A 21 -13.36 -9.25 -20.95
N PHE A 22 -13.83 -9.15 -22.20
CA PHE A 22 -13.07 -8.63 -23.34
C PHE A 22 -12.49 -7.24 -23.05
N TYR A 23 -13.27 -6.41 -22.36
CA TYR A 23 -12.89 -5.06 -21.97
C TYR A 23 -11.64 -5.04 -21.07
N ARG A 24 -11.54 -6.02 -20.15
CA ARG A 24 -10.40 -6.17 -19.24
C ARG A 24 -9.13 -6.62 -19.97
N ALA A 25 -9.24 -7.54 -20.93
CA ALA A 25 -8.11 -7.99 -21.73
C ALA A 25 -7.51 -6.83 -22.54
N GLU A 26 -8.36 -6.02 -23.18
CA GLU A 26 -7.93 -4.85 -23.94
C GLU A 26 -7.28 -3.78 -23.04
N GLN A 27 -7.87 -3.51 -21.87
CA GLN A 27 -7.31 -2.57 -20.90
C GLN A 27 -5.95 -3.04 -20.35
N ASN A 28 -5.81 -4.33 -20.05
CA ASN A 28 -4.52 -4.89 -19.62
C ASN A 28 -3.45 -4.64 -20.69
N VAL A 29 -3.75 -4.85 -21.96
CA VAL A 29 -2.83 -4.57 -23.08
C VAL A 29 -2.46 -3.09 -23.17
N ARG A 30 -3.41 -2.17 -22.93
CA ARG A 30 -3.11 -0.71 -22.91
C ARG A 30 -2.21 -0.33 -21.73
N SER A 31 -2.48 -0.89 -20.55
CA SER A 31 -1.73 -0.60 -19.31
C SER A 31 -0.27 -1.12 -19.33
N VAL A 32 0.03 -2.15 -20.12
CA VAL A 32 1.36 -2.75 -20.29
C VAL A 32 2.42 -1.70 -20.66
N ARG A 33 2.09 -0.71 -21.51
CA ARG A 33 3.04 0.34 -21.91
C ARG A 33 3.34 1.34 -20.79
N GLN A 34 2.37 1.62 -19.94
CA GLN A 34 2.51 2.55 -18.83
C GLN A 34 3.19 1.89 -17.62
N GLY A 35 3.08 0.57 -17.49
CA GLY A 35 3.64 -0.18 -16.36
C GLY A 35 5.17 -0.26 -16.33
N VAL A 36 5.84 -0.29 -17.48
CA VAL A 36 7.30 -0.55 -17.54
C VAL A 36 8.12 0.48 -16.76
N SER A 37 7.85 1.77 -16.95
CA SER A 37 8.59 2.84 -16.26
C SER A 37 8.31 2.83 -14.75
N GLY A 38 7.06 2.56 -14.35
CA GLY A 38 6.67 2.45 -12.95
C GLY A 38 7.38 1.29 -12.24
N HIS A 39 7.32 0.09 -12.83
CA HIS A 39 8.00 -1.09 -12.30
C HIS A 39 9.53 -0.92 -12.27
N LEU A 40 10.10 -0.33 -13.32
CA LEU A 40 11.54 -0.06 -13.36
C LEU A 40 11.96 0.94 -12.26
N PHE A 41 11.20 2.01 -12.09
CA PHE A 41 11.47 3.00 -11.03
C PHE A 41 11.35 2.37 -9.64
N ALA A 42 10.32 1.55 -9.40
CA ALA A 42 10.12 0.83 -8.14
C ALA A 42 11.29 -0.12 -7.86
N ALA A 43 11.66 -0.97 -8.83
CA ALA A 43 12.80 -1.88 -8.73
C ALA A 43 14.10 -1.15 -8.38
N LEU A 44 14.44 -0.09 -9.13
CA LEU A 44 15.66 0.69 -8.91
C LEU A 44 15.66 1.34 -7.52
N SER A 45 14.53 1.92 -7.10
CA SER A 45 14.39 2.53 -5.78
C SER A 45 14.61 1.52 -4.67
N GLN A 46 14.04 0.32 -4.79
CA GLN A 46 14.22 -0.76 -3.83
C GLN A 46 15.65 -1.30 -3.81
N LEU A 47 16.32 -1.43 -4.95
CA LEU A 47 17.73 -1.83 -5.03
C LEU A 47 18.66 -0.80 -4.39
N ILE A 48 18.47 0.49 -4.68
CA ILE A 48 19.22 1.57 -4.05
C ILE A 48 19.01 1.55 -2.53
N TYR A 49 17.77 1.32 -2.10
CA TYR A 49 17.45 1.25 -0.68
C TYR A 49 18.07 0.01 -0.01
N ALA A 50 17.98 -1.16 -0.64
CA ALA A 50 18.61 -2.39 -0.15
C ALA A 50 20.13 -2.23 -0.06
N ALA A 51 20.77 -1.63 -1.07
CA ALA A 51 22.19 -1.30 -1.05
C ALA A 51 22.52 -0.31 0.08
N LYS A 52 21.68 0.70 0.32
CA LYS A 52 21.85 1.64 1.44
C LYS A 52 21.77 0.91 2.79
N VAL A 53 20.78 0.04 2.98
CA VAL A 53 20.62 -0.74 4.22
C VAL A 53 21.82 -1.67 4.43
N TRP A 54 22.24 -2.36 3.37
CA TRP A 54 23.39 -3.26 3.42
C TRP A 54 24.67 -2.50 3.76
N LEU A 55 24.99 -1.46 3.00
CA LEU A 55 26.29 -0.77 3.07
C LEU A 55 26.39 0.21 4.23
N ARG A 56 25.31 0.94 4.55
CA ARG A 56 25.36 2.00 5.59
C ARG A 56 24.89 1.54 6.96
N ASN A 57 23.94 0.61 7.03
CA ASN A 57 23.41 0.14 8.31
C ASN A 57 24.03 -1.20 8.75
N ALA A 58 24.90 -1.79 7.91
CA ALA A 58 25.54 -3.08 8.16
C ALA A 58 24.54 -4.19 8.54
N ASN A 59 23.33 -4.15 7.96
CA ASN A 59 22.26 -5.11 8.24
C ASN A 59 21.89 -5.88 6.96
N PRO A 60 22.65 -6.95 6.62
CA PRO A 60 22.44 -7.71 5.39
C PRO A 60 21.11 -8.46 5.42
N ASP A 61 20.65 -8.93 6.58
CA ASP A 61 19.39 -9.66 6.71
C ASP A 61 18.21 -8.79 6.29
N LEU A 62 18.17 -7.54 6.77
CA LEU A 62 17.15 -6.58 6.36
C LEU A 62 17.23 -6.25 4.87
N ALA A 63 18.44 -6.09 4.32
CA ALA A 63 18.61 -5.86 2.89
C ALA A 63 18.11 -7.05 2.04
N LEU A 64 18.34 -8.29 2.49
CA LEU A 64 17.83 -9.51 1.86
C LEU A 64 16.31 -9.60 1.91
N THR A 65 15.64 -9.01 2.91
CA THR A 65 14.17 -8.97 2.93
C THR A 65 13.56 -8.08 1.85
N ILE A 66 14.31 -7.07 1.38
CA ILE A 66 13.85 -6.09 0.37
C ILE A 66 14.09 -6.63 -1.05
N LEU A 67 15.12 -7.45 -1.23
CA LEU A 67 15.54 -7.94 -2.55
C LEU A 67 14.44 -8.70 -3.32
N PRO A 68 13.60 -9.55 -2.69
CA PRO A 68 12.49 -10.21 -3.37
C PRO A 68 11.51 -9.25 -4.03
N SER A 69 11.19 -8.11 -3.39
CA SER A 69 10.36 -7.06 -4.00
C SER A 69 11.01 -6.52 -5.27
N ALA A 70 12.29 -6.16 -5.19
CA ALA A 70 13.00 -5.59 -6.33
C ALA A 70 13.08 -6.58 -7.51
N LEU A 71 13.31 -7.86 -7.21
CA LEU A 71 13.32 -8.93 -8.21
C LEU A 71 11.93 -9.17 -8.81
N GLY A 72 10.87 -9.07 -8.01
CA GLY A 72 9.49 -9.11 -8.49
C GLY A 72 9.22 -8.00 -9.50
N GLU A 73 9.55 -6.76 -9.16
CA GLU A 73 9.41 -5.60 -10.04
C GLU A 73 10.25 -5.72 -11.33
N LEU A 74 11.48 -6.25 -11.25
CA LEU A 74 12.30 -6.55 -12.43
C LEU A 74 11.70 -7.67 -13.29
N LEU A 75 11.09 -8.68 -12.68
CA LEU A 75 10.36 -9.73 -13.40
C LEU A 75 9.17 -9.14 -14.17
N HIS A 76 8.43 -8.21 -13.57
CA HIS A 76 7.38 -7.45 -14.28
C HIS A 76 7.96 -6.72 -15.50
N VAL A 77 9.05 -5.97 -15.33
CA VAL A 77 9.74 -5.28 -16.44
C VAL A 77 10.16 -6.28 -17.52
N ALA A 78 10.77 -7.41 -17.15
CA ALA A 78 11.22 -8.43 -18.10
C ALA A 78 10.04 -9.02 -18.89
N LEU A 79 8.96 -9.42 -18.22
CA LEU A 79 7.76 -9.97 -18.88
C LEU A 79 7.11 -8.96 -19.84
N LEU A 80 7.15 -7.67 -19.51
CA LEU A 80 6.63 -6.59 -20.35
C LEU A 80 7.56 -6.26 -21.54
N ALA A 81 8.88 -6.27 -21.31
CA ALA A 81 9.90 -5.93 -22.30
C ALA A 81 10.18 -7.06 -23.31
N CYS A 82 10.05 -8.32 -22.89
CA CYS A 82 10.30 -9.50 -23.71
C CYS A 82 9.28 -9.68 -24.86
N SER A 83 9.51 -10.72 -25.68
CA SER A 83 8.79 -11.00 -26.93
C SER A 83 7.26 -11.08 -26.75
N ARG A 84 6.53 -10.89 -27.87
CA ARG A 84 5.05 -10.93 -27.93
C ARG A 84 4.37 -12.06 -27.13
N PRO A 85 4.84 -13.33 -27.11
CA PRO A 85 4.17 -14.38 -26.33
C PRO A 85 4.15 -14.10 -24.82
N TRP A 86 5.23 -13.55 -24.26
CA TRP A 86 5.34 -13.28 -22.82
C TRP A 86 4.42 -12.14 -22.37
N ARG A 87 4.18 -11.16 -23.24
CA ARG A 87 3.19 -10.10 -22.98
C ARG A 87 1.77 -10.65 -22.84
N GLY A 88 1.43 -11.69 -23.62
CA GLY A 88 0.14 -12.37 -23.51
C GLY A 88 -0.01 -13.13 -22.19
N VAL A 89 1.04 -13.85 -21.78
CA VAL A 89 1.10 -14.54 -20.47
C VAL A 89 0.99 -13.51 -19.34
N TYR A 90 1.75 -12.42 -19.41
CA TYR A 90 1.67 -11.31 -18.46
C TYR A 90 0.25 -10.75 -18.37
N ALA A 91 -0.36 -10.41 -19.50
CA ALA A 91 -1.71 -9.83 -19.52
C ALA A 91 -2.77 -10.77 -18.90
N ARG A 92 -2.60 -12.09 -19.05
CA ARG A 92 -3.47 -13.11 -18.44
C ARG A 92 -3.27 -13.23 -16.92
N HIS A 93 -2.02 -13.14 -16.46
CA HIS A 93 -1.65 -13.32 -15.05
C HIS A 93 -1.31 -12.01 -14.33
N ARG A 94 -1.66 -10.86 -14.91
CA ARG A 94 -1.23 -9.53 -14.43
C ARG A 94 -1.60 -9.31 -12.97
N GLU A 95 -2.85 -9.57 -12.61
CA GLU A 95 -3.35 -9.31 -11.26
C GLU A 95 -2.73 -10.18 -10.16
N PRO A 96 -2.65 -11.52 -10.28
CA PRO A 96 -1.97 -12.31 -9.27
C PRO A 96 -0.48 -11.98 -9.18
N LEU A 97 0.17 -11.62 -10.29
CA LEU A 97 1.56 -11.15 -10.26
C LEU A 97 1.68 -9.81 -9.52
N LEU A 98 0.79 -8.85 -9.80
CA LEU A 98 0.75 -7.56 -9.09
C LEU A 98 0.46 -7.74 -7.60
N LEU A 99 -0.45 -8.66 -7.23
CA LEU A 99 -0.70 -9.00 -5.83
C LEU A 99 0.55 -9.51 -5.14
N LEU A 100 1.26 -10.43 -5.79
CA LEU A 100 2.47 -11.00 -5.24
C LEU A 100 3.52 -9.90 -5.04
N SER A 101 3.72 -9.04 -6.04
CA SER A 101 4.64 -7.90 -5.93
C SER A 101 4.25 -6.98 -4.76
N TRP A 102 2.97 -6.63 -4.65
CA TRP A 102 2.48 -5.78 -3.56
C TRP A 102 2.63 -6.43 -2.19
N ALA A 103 2.39 -7.73 -2.07
CA ALA A 103 2.59 -8.45 -0.82
C ALA A 103 4.07 -8.43 -0.39
N LEU A 104 4.99 -8.59 -1.35
CA LEU A 104 6.42 -8.45 -1.10
C LEU A 104 6.77 -7.02 -0.69
N ASP A 105 6.25 -6.00 -1.38
CA ASP A 105 6.49 -4.59 -1.06
C ASP A 105 6.02 -4.20 0.34
N VAL A 106 4.81 -4.61 0.69
CA VAL A 106 4.24 -4.37 2.02
C VAL A 106 5.08 -5.08 3.09
N ARG A 107 5.51 -6.31 2.85
CA ARG A 107 6.41 -7.03 3.75
C ARG A 107 7.74 -6.28 3.92
N SER A 108 8.37 -5.87 2.82
CA SER A 108 9.64 -5.14 2.81
C SER A 108 9.52 -3.83 3.59
N LEU A 109 8.49 -3.03 3.32
CA LEU A 109 8.27 -1.76 4.00
C LEU A 109 7.93 -1.94 5.50
N VAL A 110 7.17 -2.97 5.87
CA VAL A 110 6.94 -3.28 7.30
C VAL A 110 8.26 -3.64 7.98
N ALA A 111 9.07 -4.52 7.37
CA ALA A 111 10.38 -4.86 7.90
C ALA A 111 11.25 -3.61 8.07
N LEU A 112 11.26 -2.73 7.07
CA LEU A 112 12.01 -1.46 7.13
C LEU A 112 11.57 -0.57 8.28
N ASN A 113 10.27 -0.38 8.47
CA ASN A 113 9.75 0.47 9.54
C ASN A 113 10.02 -0.06 10.93
N VAL A 114 10.01 -1.39 11.10
CA VAL A 114 10.31 -2.01 12.38
C VAL A 114 11.79 -1.88 12.74
N HIS A 115 12.69 -1.83 11.74
CA HIS A 115 14.14 -1.84 11.95
C HIS A 115 14.82 -0.47 11.74
N SER A 116 14.15 0.51 11.14
CA SER A 116 14.70 1.84 10.86
C SER A 116 14.28 2.86 11.93
N ASN A 117 15.11 3.02 12.98
CA ASN A 117 14.84 4.02 14.04
C ASN A 117 15.22 5.45 13.62
N ARG A 118 16.25 5.60 12.79
CA ARG A 118 16.86 6.91 12.48
C ARG A 118 15.97 7.85 11.68
N GLN A 119 14.96 7.33 11.00
CA GLN A 119 14.06 8.18 10.22
C GLN A 119 13.22 9.10 11.10
N TRP A 120 12.87 8.66 12.30
CA TRP A 120 12.05 9.44 13.24
C TRP A 120 12.81 10.63 13.80
N GLU A 121 14.09 10.47 14.14
CA GLU A 121 14.98 11.53 14.63
C GLU A 121 15.03 12.76 13.68
N SER A 122 14.72 12.56 12.40
CA SER A 122 14.69 13.65 11.43
C SER A 122 13.48 14.57 11.56
N HIS A 123 12.51 14.35 12.46
CA HIS A 123 11.30 15.18 12.55
C HIS A 123 11.58 16.63 13.02
N GLY A 124 12.67 16.87 13.78
CA GLY A 124 13.08 18.21 14.22
C GLY A 124 12.00 18.99 14.98
N GLY A 125 11.20 18.31 15.79
CA GLY A 125 10.05 18.87 16.52
C GLY A 125 8.80 19.24 15.69
N SER A 126 8.81 19.08 14.36
CA SER A 126 7.68 19.50 13.51
C SER A 126 6.63 18.40 13.32
N ALA A 127 5.38 18.68 13.68
CA ALA A 127 4.24 17.77 13.48
C ALA A 127 3.96 17.47 11.99
N LEU A 128 4.10 18.47 11.11
CA LEU A 128 3.94 18.29 9.67
C LEU A 128 5.03 17.38 9.10
N ARG A 129 6.29 17.60 9.51
CA ARG A 129 7.40 16.76 9.08
C ARG A 129 7.24 15.32 9.58
N LEU A 130 6.77 15.14 10.81
CA LEU A 130 6.43 13.83 11.35
C LEU A 130 5.31 13.14 10.55
N LEU A 131 4.25 13.87 10.20
CA LEU A 131 3.18 13.34 9.32
C LEU A 131 3.72 12.91 7.96
N LEU A 132 4.59 13.70 7.33
CA LEU A 132 5.20 13.35 6.05
C LEU A 132 6.08 12.11 6.16
N LEU A 133 6.89 12.00 7.23
CA LEU A 133 7.67 10.80 7.52
C LEU A 133 6.76 9.59 7.71
N LEU A 134 5.67 9.72 8.47
CA LEU A 134 4.68 8.66 8.65
C LEU A 134 4.04 8.27 7.31
N LEU A 135 3.59 9.22 6.48
CA LEU A 135 3.00 8.93 5.18
C LEU A 135 3.97 8.21 4.24
N VAL A 136 5.22 8.70 4.13
CA VAL A 136 6.26 8.06 3.31
C VAL A 136 6.64 6.69 3.85
N SER A 137 6.52 6.48 5.15
CA SER A 137 6.79 5.20 5.79
C SER A 137 5.64 4.20 5.60
N LEU A 138 4.41 4.65 5.36
CA LEU A 138 3.23 3.78 5.27
C LEU A 138 3.17 3.09 3.89
N PRO A 139 3.18 1.74 3.82
CA PRO A 139 3.03 1.01 2.56
C PRO A 139 1.75 1.36 1.82
N ALA A 140 0.66 1.58 2.56
CA ALA A 140 -0.64 1.94 2.01
C ALA A 140 -0.59 3.26 1.23
N PHE A 141 0.26 4.21 1.61
CA PHE A 141 0.40 5.49 0.89
C PHE A 141 0.96 5.28 -0.51
N TRP A 142 2.06 4.53 -0.62
CA TRP A 142 2.67 4.18 -1.91
C TRP A 142 1.74 3.34 -2.78
N GLN A 143 1.02 2.41 -2.17
CA GLN A 143 0.03 1.60 -2.88
C GLN A 143 -1.14 2.44 -3.40
N MET A 144 -1.61 3.41 -2.62
CA MET A 144 -2.65 4.36 -3.05
C MET A 144 -2.15 5.18 -4.24
N PHE A 145 -0.91 5.70 -4.17
CA PHE A 145 -0.32 6.46 -5.27
C PHE A 145 -0.14 5.61 -6.53
N ALA A 146 0.36 4.37 -6.38
CA ALA A 146 0.51 3.42 -7.47
C ALA A 146 -0.84 3.08 -8.10
N THR A 147 -1.87 2.86 -7.28
CA THR A 147 -3.24 2.60 -7.76
C THR A 147 -3.81 3.79 -8.52
N LEU A 148 -3.67 5.01 -8.01
CA LEU A 148 -4.13 6.22 -8.69
C LEU A 148 -3.40 6.43 -10.02
N SER A 149 -2.14 6.01 -10.09
CA SER A 149 -1.29 6.11 -11.28
C SER A 149 -1.52 4.97 -12.29
N THR A 150 -2.15 3.87 -11.89
CA THR A 150 -2.46 2.72 -12.76
C THR A 150 -3.96 2.58 -12.93
N PRO A 151 -4.54 2.99 -14.07
CA PRO A 151 -5.97 3.26 -14.19
C PRO A 151 -6.94 2.08 -13.99
N HIS A 152 -6.49 0.84 -13.72
CA HIS A 152 -7.31 -0.34 -13.99
C HIS A 152 -7.15 -1.49 -13.00
N VAL A 153 -7.33 -1.20 -11.71
CA VAL A 153 -7.53 -2.28 -10.73
C VAL A 153 -8.54 -1.94 -9.64
N VAL A 154 -9.52 -1.04 -9.84
CA VAL A 154 -10.46 -0.63 -8.77
C VAL A 154 -10.99 -1.79 -7.94
N ARG A 155 -11.53 -2.85 -8.56
CA ARG A 155 -12.03 -4.04 -7.84
C ARG A 155 -10.94 -4.79 -7.08
N TRP A 156 -9.76 -4.90 -7.68
CA TRP A 156 -8.60 -5.54 -7.09
C TRP A 156 -7.99 -4.71 -5.96
N THR A 157 -7.88 -3.41 -6.12
CA THR A 157 -7.53 -2.42 -5.11
C THR A 157 -8.50 -2.50 -3.94
N CYS A 158 -9.80 -2.58 -4.22
CA CYS A 158 -10.81 -2.76 -3.19
C CYS A 158 -10.60 -4.03 -2.37
N PHE A 159 -9.97 -5.08 -2.93
CA PHE A 159 -9.60 -6.30 -2.21
C PHE A 159 -8.23 -6.22 -1.54
N SER A 160 -7.22 -5.65 -2.21
CA SER A 160 -5.86 -5.56 -1.70
C SER A 160 -5.74 -4.54 -0.58
N LEU A 161 -6.44 -3.41 -0.65
CA LEU A 161 -6.38 -2.36 0.37
C LEU A 161 -6.79 -2.87 1.75
N PRO A 162 -7.93 -3.58 1.93
CA PRO A 162 -8.27 -4.19 3.22
C PRO A 162 -7.22 -5.18 3.72
N LEU A 163 -6.63 -5.99 2.84
CA LEU A 163 -5.58 -6.94 3.23
C LEU A 163 -4.31 -6.21 3.70
N CYS A 164 -3.88 -5.20 2.95
CA CYS A 164 -2.75 -4.37 3.33
C CYS A 164 -3.05 -3.61 4.63
N ALA A 165 -4.25 -3.07 4.81
CA ALA A 165 -4.67 -2.42 6.04
C ALA A 165 -4.70 -3.39 7.22
N ALA A 166 -5.24 -4.60 7.05
CA ALA A 166 -5.24 -5.63 8.08
C ALA A 166 -3.82 -6.03 8.49
N TYR A 167 -2.94 -6.25 7.52
CA TYR A 167 -1.53 -6.55 7.78
C TYR A 167 -0.81 -5.40 8.49
N MET A 168 -1.07 -4.15 8.11
CA MET A 168 -0.54 -2.98 8.81
C MET A 168 -1.04 -2.93 10.25
N LEU A 169 -2.34 -3.14 10.49
CA LEU A 169 -2.91 -3.16 11.83
C LEU A 169 -2.24 -4.22 12.72
N THR A 170 -1.96 -5.41 12.18
CA THR A 170 -1.23 -6.45 12.94
C THR A 170 0.23 -6.12 13.19
N SER A 171 0.84 -5.31 12.32
CA SER A 171 2.25 -4.92 12.39
C SER A 171 2.50 -3.63 13.19
N ASN A 172 1.45 -2.86 13.46
CA ASN A 172 1.55 -1.53 14.04
C ASN A 172 2.08 -1.52 15.48
N GLY A 173 1.88 -2.58 16.27
CA GLY A 173 2.35 -2.61 17.66
C GLY A 173 3.86 -2.35 17.78
N ALA A 174 4.66 -3.02 16.94
CA ALA A 174 6.10 -2.81 16.89
C ALA A 174 6.47 -1.41 16.37
N MET A 175 5.77 -0.92 15.33
CA MET A 175 6.01 0.42 14.79
C MET A 175 5.69 1.52 15.80
N CYS A 176 4.56 1.43 16.50
CA CYS A 176 4.15 2.38 17.54
C CYS A 176 5.13 2.36 18.71
N SER A 177 5.54 1.18 19.18
CA SER A 177 6.54 1.06 20.25
C SER A 177 7.86 1.73 19.86
N ARG A 178 8.31 1.54 18.60
CA ARG A 178 9.50 2.21 18.07
C ARG A 178 9.33 3.71 17.93
N LEU A 179 8.20 4.15 17.40
CA LEU A 179 7.88 5.57 17.26
C LEU A 179 7.92 6.26 18.63
N LEU A 180 7.25 5.69 19.64
CA LEU A 180 7.22 6.21 21.00
C LEU A 180 8.58 6.15 21.72
N SER A 181 9.51 5.32 21.25
CA SER A 181 10.89 5.29 21.77
C SER A 181 11.79 6.40 21.21
N ALA A 182 11.34 7.16 20.20
CA ALA A 182 12.11 8.27 19.66
C ALA A 182 12.06 9.48 20.60
N GLU A 183 13.22 10.04 20.93
CA GLU A 183 13.34 11.19 21.82
C GLU A 183 12.64 12.43 21.23
N GLY A 184 11.87 13.15 22.07
CA GLY A 184 11.22 14.41 21.67
C GLY A 184 10.01 14.26 20.75
N ILE A 185 9.49 13.03 20.56
CA ILE A 185 8.37 12.78 19.64
C ILE A 185 6.99 13.08 20.22
N GLU A 186 6.87 13.15 21.55
CA GLU A 186 5.57 13.26 22.24
C GLU A 186 4.80 14.51 21.83
N GLN A 187 5.46 15.67 21.84
CA GLN A 187 4.84 16.96 21.50
C GLN A 187 4.38 17.03 20.02
N PRO A 188 5.22 16.73 18.99
CA PRO A 188 4.77 16.74 17.61
C PRO A 188 3.71 15.68 17.33
N LEU A 189 3.76 14.53 18.01
CA LEU A 189 2.74 13.49 17.88
C LEU A 189 1.39 13.96 18.46
N ALA A 190 1.38 14.59 19.63
CA ALA A 190 0.17 15.15 20.23
C ALA A 190 -0.45 16.25 19.35
N ALA A 191 0.37 17.17 18.83
CA ALA A 191 -0.08 18.21 17.90
C ALA A 191 -0.66 17.62 16.60
N LEU A 192 -0.05 16.55 16.08
CA LEU A 192 -0.55 15.83 14.92
C LEU A 192 -1.91 15.17 15.19
N HIS A 193 -2.06 14.49 16.33
CA HIS A 193 -3.33 13.88 16.73
C HIS A 193 -4.44 14.92 16.90
N ALA A 194 -4.14 16.08 17.51
CA ALA A 194 -5.09 17.18 17.61
C ALA A 194 -5.52 17.68 16.22
N SER A 195 -4.57 17.86 15.32
CA SER A 195 -4.83 18.33 13.94
C SER A 195 -5.67 17.34 13.14
N LEU A 196 -5.36 16.05 13.23
CA LEU A 196 -6.14 15.00 12.57
C LEU A 196 -7.56 14.90 13.14
N THR A 197 -7.71 15.01 14.47
CA THR A 197 -9.02 15.01 15.12
C THR A 197 -9.88 16.15 14.58
N LEU A 198 -9.33 17.36 14.50
CA LEU A 198 -10.03 18.52 13.94
C LEU A 198 -10.41 18.31 12.47
N ALA A 199 -9.51 17.73 11.66
CA ALA A 199 -9.78 17.43 10.25
C ALA A 199 -10.88 16.37 10.07
N HIS A 200 -11.01 15.43 11.01
CA HIS A 200 -12.01 14.35 10.95
C HIS A 200 -13.40 14.73 11.49
N LEU A 201 -13.53 15.80 12.29
CA LEU A 201 -14.82 16.29 12.77
C LEU A 201 -15.86 16.52 11.65
N PRO A 202 -15.58 17.28 10.58
CA PRO A 202 -16.57 17.53 9.53
C PRO A 202 -16.96 16.27 8.76
N ILE A 203 -16.03 15.32 8.57
CA ILE A 203 -16.29 14.04 7.89
C ILE A 203 -17.22 13.16 8.75
N SER A 204 -17.01 13.15 10.06
CA SER A 204 -17.83 12.37 10.99
C SER A 204 -19.25 12.93 11.09
N LEU A 205 -19.38 14.26 11.08
CA LEU A 205 -20.68 14.95 11.10
C LEU A 205 -21.49 14.70 9.82
N SER A 206 -20.85 14.70 8.64
CA SER A 206 -21.54 14.44 7.37
C SER A 206 -22.01 12.99 7.25
N ALA A 207 -21.20 12.03 7.72
CA ALA A 207 -21.59 10.62 7.76
C ALA A 207 -22.80 10.37 8.69
N GLY A 208 -22.83 11.00 9.86
CA GLY A 208 -23.97 10.92 10.79
C GLY A 208 -25.27 11.50 10.22
N ALA A 209 -25.18 12.63 9.51
CA ALA A 209 -26.34 13.26 8.87
C ALA A 209 -26.95 12.40 7.74
N LEU A 210 -26.11 11.65 7.00
CA LEU A 210 -26.58 10.74 5.95
C LEU A 210 -27.26 9.49 6.54
N LEU A 211 -26.70 8.91 7.60
CA LEU A 211 -27.28 7.73 8.26
C LEU A 211 -28.58 8.06 9.02
N GLY A 212 -28.68 9.26 9.61
CA GLY A 212 -29.89 9.72 10.29
C GLY A 212 -31.10 9.90 9.36
N ARG A 213 -30.89 10.23 8.09
CA ARG A 213 -31.98 10.37 7.10
C ARG A 213 -32.57 9.03 6.64
N SER A 214 -31.80 7.94 6.65
CA SER A 214 -32.27 6.63 6.20
C SER A 214 -33.22 5.94 7.20
N CYS A 215 -33.28 6.39 8.46
CA CYS A 215 -34.12 5.78 9.49
C CYS A 215 -35.56 6.34 9.56
N VAL A 216 -35.87 7.42 8.84
CA VAL A 216 -37.18 8.13 8.98
C VAL A 216 -38.22 7.67 7.95
N VAL A 217 -37.86 6.88 6.93
CA VAL A 217 -38.75 6.57 5.78
C VAL A 217 -39.55 5.26 5.96
N GLY A 218 -39.53 4.62 7.14
CA GLY A 218 -40.10 3.28 7.36
C GLY A 218 -41.36 3.18 8.22
N SER A 219 -41.97 4.28 8.64
CA SER A 219 -43.12 4.27 9.56
C SER A 219 -44.33 5.01 8.97
N SER A 220 -45.01 4.38 8.01
CA SER A 220 -46.35 4.76 7.57
C SER A 220 -47.06 3.56 6.96
#